data_AF-A0A7X9G4D3-F1
#
_entry.id   AF-A0A7X9G4D3-F1
#
_cell.length_a   1.000
_cell.length_b   1.000
_cell.length_c   1.000
_cell.angle_alpha   90.00
_cell.angle_beta   90.00
_cell.angle_gamma   90.00
#
_symmetry.space_group_name_H-M   'P 1'
#
loop_
_entity.id
_entity.type
_entity.pdbx_description
1 polymer ?
#
loop_
_entity_poly.entity_id
_entity_poly.type
_entity_poly.pdbx_seq_one_letter_code
_entity_poly.pdbx_strand_id
1 'polypeptide(L)'
;MRWLWPSESGEVIPPRQSVSTGNYDIRREPALEFASVRRFDWRWNRRLLRADQSRYTRFAGCSSQGHAFIDWYKRYGAEHPEYFEMDSQGRRLNDRYASMCVSCPALHQQIVDNWRDSGYTQLAVNAKENDAYGRCQCENCKAWDGEDLRWPTVYYSSYRNVGERYAKFYQAVWEKASQINPQVKVGGYAYMNYVYAPRHTKLNKNILVGFVDDLPFPRTKAYQDLVDAEIKAWGESGASFIPAPELLFEQLCHAGIILQPVCS
;
A
#
# COMPACT_ATOMS: atom_id res chain seq x y z
N MET A 1 5.80 -29.19 16.38
CA MET A 1 4.81 -28.26 16.98
C MET A 1 3.77 -27.93 15.93
N ARG A 2 2.52 -27.68 16.32
CA ARG A 2 1.45 -27.21 15.42
C ARG A 2 0.79 -25.98 16.04
N TRP A 3 0.47 -25.01 15.20
CA TRP A 3 -0.20 -23.77 15.59
C TRP A 3 -1.38 -23.53 14.66
N LEU A 4 -2.59 -23.42 15.21
CA LEU A 4 -3.83 -23.23 14.47
C LEU A 4 -4.33 -21.78 14.56
N TRP A 5 -4.29 -21.16 15.74
CA TRP A 5 -4.66 -19.76 15.98
C TRP A 5 -3.87 -19.18 17.17
N PRO A 6 -3.90 -17.85 17.39
CA PRO A 6 -2.97 -17.16 18.28
C PRO A 6 -3.42 -17.19 19.75
N SER A 7 -3.48 -18.38 20.32
CA SER A 7 -3.67 -18.60 21.76
C SER A 7 -3.12 -19.96 22.18
N GLU A 8 -3.12 -20.26 23.49
CA GLU A 8 -2.72 -21.56 24.02
C GLU A 8 -3.60 -22.71 23.49
N SER A 9 -4.90 -22.46 23.30
CA SER A 9 -5.82 -23.47 22.76
C SER A 9 -5.57 -23.83 21.30
N GLY A 10 -4.85 -22.98 20.56
CA GLY A 10 -4.42 -23.23 19.19
C GLY A 10 -3.02 -23.83 19.09
N GLU A 11 -2.35 -24.09 20.22
CA GLU A 11 -0.98 -24.57 20.28
C GLU A 11 -0.91 -26.04 20.72
N VAL A 12 -0.40 -26.90 19.84
CA VAL A 12 -0.13 -28.31 20.15
C VAL A 12 1.38 -28.54 20.11
N ILE A 13 1.96 -28.77 21.29
CA ILE A 13 3.35 -29.16 21.49
C ILE A 13 3.36 -30.59 22.03
N PRO A 14 3.47 -31.62 21.16
CA PRO A 14 3.55 -33.00 21.61
C PRO A 14 4.79 -33.19 22.50
N PRO A 15 4.65 -33.72 23.71
CA PRO A 15 5.81 -33.99 24.56
C PRO A 15 6.68 -35.06 23.90
N ARG A 16 8.01 -34.84 23.91
CA ARG A 16 9.00 -35.84 23.51
C ARG A 16 10.16 -35.82 24.49
N GLN A 17 10.59 -37.00 24.91
CA GLN A 17 11.73 -37.17 25.81
C GLN A 17 13.07 -36.87 25.12
N SER A 18 13.16 -37.10 23.81
CA SER A 18 14.32 -36.79 23.00
C SER A 18 13.91 -36.20 21.65
N VAL A 19 14.77 -35.32 21.14
CA VAL A 19 14.70 -34.77 19.79
C VAL A 19 16.03 -35.14 19.13
N SER A 20 15.98 -35.97 18.09
CA SER A 20 17.13 -36.21 17.23
C SER A 20 16.96 -35.38 15.96
N THR A 21 18.06 -34.75 15.54
CA THR A 21 18.14 -34.09 14.24
C THR A 21 19.15 -34.87 13.41
N GLY A 22 18.85 -35.12 12.14
CA GLY A 22 19.90 -35.49 11.19
C GLY A 22 20.88 -34.33 10.95
N ASN A 23 21.83 -34.53 10.06
CA ASN A 23 22.66 -33.44 9.55
C ASN A 23 21.86 -32.66 8.50
N TYR A 24 21.56 -31.40 8.78
CA TYR A 24 20.92 -30.50 7.83
C TYR A 24 21.64 -29.15 7.85
N ASP A 25 21.96 -28.64 6.66
CA ASP A 25 22.34 -27.25 6.43
C ASP A 25 21.32 -26.66 5.45
N ILE A 26 20.29 -26.01 6.00
CA ILE A 26 19.17 -25.46 5.22
C ILE A 26 19.15 -23.95 5.42
N ARG A 27 19.42 -23.22 4.34
CA ARG A 27 19.17 -21.79 4.22
C ARG A 27 17.99 -21.55 3.31
N ARG A 28 17.06 -20.70 3.73
CA ARG A 28 15.93 -20.25 2.90
C ARG A 28 15.91 -18.74 2.85
N GLU A 29 15.85 -18.19 1.65
CA GLU A 29 15.59 -16.77 1.44
C GLU A 29 14.08 -16.55 1.38
N PRO A 30 13.53 -15.58 2.15
CA PRO A 30 12.11 -15.31 2.13
C PRO A 30 11.70 -14.71 0.78
N ALA A 31 10.52 -15.09 0.30
CA ALA A 31 9.95 -14.54 -0.93
C ALA A 31 9.56 -13.05 -0.82
N LEU A 32 9.44 -12.52 0.41
CA LEU A 32 9.10 -11.13 0.69
C LEU A 32 10.25 -10.46 1.47
N GLU A 33 10.58 -9.21 1.13
CA GLU A 33 11.61 -8.44 1.84
C GLU A 33 11.28 -8.19 3.32
N PHE A 34 9.99 -8.07 3.63
CA PHE A 34 9.49 -8.01 4.99
C PHE A 34 8.09 -8.63 5.01
N ALA A 35 7.70 -9.15 6.16
CA ALA A 35 6.34 -9.64 6.35
C ALA A 35 5.99 -9.51 7.82
N SER A 36 4.84 -8.90 8.13
CA SER A 36 4.39 -8.68 9.50
C SER A 36 2.88 -8.60 9.60
N VAL A 37 2.34 -9.16 10.68
CA VAL A 37 0.94 -9.05 11.07
C VAL A 37 0.82 -8.02 12.19
N ARG A 38 0.21 -6.87 11.88
CA ARG A 38 0.19 -5.67 12.76
C ARG A 38 -0.49 -5.88 14.11
N ARG A 39 -1.36 -6.89 14.25
CA ARG A 39 -2.15 -7.14 15.47
C ARG A 39 -1.67 -8.32 16.32
N PHE A 40 -0.60 -8.99 15.91
CA PHE A 40 -0.01 -10.08 16.69
C PHE A 40 1.29 -9.64 17.34
N ASP A 41 1.59 -10.24 18.49
CA ASP A 41 2.87 -10.04 19.15
C ASP A 41 4.03 -10.63 18.32
N TRP A 42 5.26 -10.36 18.77
CA TRP A 42 6.47 -10.85 18.12
C TRP A 42 6.55 -12.38 18.07
N ARG A 43 6.09 -13.09 19.10
CA ARG A 43 6.12 -14.56 19.19
C ARG A 43 5.24 -15.16 18.09
N TRP A 44 4.04 -14.64 17.89
CA TRP A 44 3.12 -15.08 16.85
C TRP A 44 3.56 -14.70 15.45
N ASN A 45 4.11 -13.51 15.28
CA ASN A 45 4.76 -13.12 14.02
C ASN A 45 5.89 -14.10 13.66
N ARG A 46 6.72 -14.56 14.62
CA ARG A 46 7.79 -15.55 14.34
C ARG A 46 7.23 -16.90 13.93
N ARG A 47 6.15 -17.35 14.58
CA ARG A 47 5.48 -18.63 14.29
C ARG A 47 4.92 -18.68 12.87
N LEU A 48 4.40 -17.56 12.38
CA LEU A 48 3.91 -17.43 11.01
C LEU A 48 5.03 -17.21 9.98
N LEU A 49 6.30 -17.16 10.42
CA LEU A 49 7.43 -16.72 9.59
C LEU A 49 7.20 -15.29 9.02
N ARG A 50 6.51 -14.45 9.80
CA ARG A 50 6.13 -13.06 9.53
C ARG A 50 6.71 -12.11 10.59
N ALA A 51 7.90 -12.39 11.11
CA ALA A 51 8.56 -11.52 12.09
C ALA A 51 9.65 -10.65 11.49
N ASP A 52 9.88 -10.67 10.19
CA ASP A 52 10.90 -9.78 9.65
C ASP A 52 10.32 -8.36 9.48
N GLN A 53 10.63 -7.51 10.46
CA GLN A 53 10.42 -6.07 10.41
C GLN A 53 11.73 -5.29 10.19
N SER A 54 12.87 -5.98 10.08
CA SER A 54 14.19 -5.34 9.98
C SER A 54 14.32 -4.49 8.70
N ARG A 55 13.57 -4.88 7.65
CA ARG A 55 13.47 -4.17 6.38
C ARG A 55 12.10 -3.51 6.17
N TYR A 56 11.33 -3.34 7.25
CA TYR A 56 10.02 -2.69 7.18
C TYR A 56 10.17 -1.25 6.66
N THR A 57 9.32 -0.89 5.70
CA THR A 57 9.33 0.48 5.17
C THR A 57 8.73 1.42 6.21
N ARG A 58 9.59 2.26 6.79
CA ARG A 58 9.18 3.35 7.67
C ARG A 58 9.11 4.67 6.92
N PHE A 59 8.14 5.48 7.29
CA PHE A 59 7.90 6.79 6.69
C PHE A 59 8.27 7.91 7.64
N ALA A 60 8.99 8.91 7.14
CA ALA A 60 9.33 10.10 7.93
C ALA A 60 8.08 10.95 8.23
N GLY A 61 8.05 11.58 9.40
CA GLY A 61 7.01 12.56 9.76
C GLY A 61 5.58 12.02 9.89
N CYS A 62 5.37 10.70 9.91
CA CYS A 62 4.05 10.08 9.93
C CYS A 62 3.91 9.09 11.10
N SER A 63 3.25 9.47 12.20
CA SER A 63 3.05 8.58 13.35
C SER A 63 2.17 7.36 13.04
N SER A 64 1.23 7.50 12.10
CA SER A 64 0.32 6.40 11.72
C SER A 64 0.98 5.33 10.84
N GLN A 65 2.10 5.68 10.16
CA GLN A 65 2.73 4.90 9.08
C GLN A 65 1.75 4.52 7.93
N GLY A 66 0.54 5.07 7.96
CA GLY A 66 -0.57 4.87 7.03
C GLY A 66 -0.78 6.12 6.19
N HIS A 67 -1.95 6.74 6.28
CA HIS A 67 -2.31 7.94 5.53
C HIS A 67 -1.42 9.15 5.89
N ALA A 68 -0.94 9.86 4.87
CA ALA A 68 0.02 10.95 4.99
C ALA A 68 -0.62 12.29 5.38
N PHE A 69 -1.90 12.49 5.04
CA PHE A 69 -2.53 13.81 4.99
C PHE A 69 -3.59 14.06 6.08
N ILE A 70 -3.62 13.23 7.13
CA ILE A 70 -4.69 13.21 8.14
C ILE A 70 -4.87 14.51 8.92
N ASP A 71 -3.81 15.31 9.03
CA ASP A 71 -3.75 16.58 9.76
C ASP A 71 -3.45 17.78 8.84
N TRP A 72 -3.31 17.56 7.53
CA TRP A 72 -2.87 18.59 6.58
C TRP A 72 -3.89 19.72 6.46
N TYR A 73 -5.19 19.41 6.56
CA TYR A 73 -6.25 20.41 6.54
C TYR A 73 -6.10 21.47 7.65
N LYS A 74 -5.54 21.07 8.81
CA LYS A 74 -5.23 21.99 9.92
C LYS A 74 -3.94 22.76 9.69
N ARG A 75 -2.93 22.09 9.13
CA ARG A 75 -1.57 22.62 8.99
C ARG A 75 -1.41 23.58 7.82
N TYR A 76 -1.99 23.23 6.69
CA TYR A 76 -1.78 23.90 5.41
C TYR A 76 -3.06 24.45 4.82
N GLY A 77 -4.22 24.05 5.33
CA GLY A 77 -5.50 24.35 4.72
C GLY A 77 -5.88 25.82 4.60
N ALA A 78 -5.40 26.67 5.51
CA ALA A 78 -5.65 28.10 5.47
C ALA A 78 -4.75 28.84 4.47
N GLU A 79 -3.48 28.44 4.40
CA GLU A 79 -2.44 29.13 3.61
C GLU A 79 -2.28 28.54 2.21
N HIS A 80 -2.59 27.25 2.06
CA HIS A 80 -2.40 26.45 0.84
C HIS A 80 -3.67 25.69 0.44
N PRO A 81 -4.80 26.38 0.17
CA PRO A 81 -6.03 25.73 -0.27
C PRO A 81 -5.85 24.97 -1.60
N GLU A 82 -4.85 25.32 -2.42
CA GLU A 82 -4.50 24.64 -3.67
C GLU A 82 -4.01 23.21 -3.49
N TYR A 83 -3.60 22.82 -2.27
CA TYR A 83 -3.22 21.44 -1.96
C TYR A 83 -4.40 20.50 -1.94
N PHE A 84 -5.61 21.01 -1.72
CA PHE A 84 -6.80 20.22 -1.51
C PHE A 84 -7.66 20.16 -2.76
N GLU A 85 -8.53 19.16 -2.83
CA GLU A 85 -9.42 18.95 -3.95
C GLU A 85 -10.25 20.18 -4.30
N MET A 86 -10.44 20.38 -5.59
CA MET A 86 -11.41 21.32 -6.13
C MET A 86 -12.69 20.57 -6.48
N ASP A 87 -13.83 21.05 -6.02
CA ASP A 87 -15.14 20.50 -6.38
C ASP A 87 -15.58 20.95 -7.79
N SER A 88 -16.74 20.47 -8.24
CA SER A 88 -17.30 20.81 -9.56
C SER A 88 -17.70 22.28 -9.71
N GLN A 89 -17.81 23.03 -8.61
CA GLN A 89 -18.10 24.46 -8.59
C GLN A 89 -16.82 25.32 -8.49
N GLY A 90 -15.64 24.70 -8.49
CA GLY A 90 -14.36 25.40 -8.38
C GLY A 90 -13.93 25.71 -6.95
N ARG A 91 -14.65 25.24 -5.93
CA ARG A 91 -14.32 25.51 -4.52
C ARG A 91 -13.27 24.52 -4.02
N ARG A 92 -12.32 25.00 -3.21
CA ARG A 92 -11.33 24.15 -2.55
C ARG A 92 -11.89 23.62 -1.24
N LEU A 93 -11.99 22.31 -1.12
CA LEU A 93 -12.50 21.65 0.08
C LEU A 93 -11.33 21.38 1.01
N ASN A 94 -11.25 22.12 2.10
CA ASN A 94 -10.21 21.97 3.11
C ASN A 94 -10.79 21.32 4.37
N ASP A 95 -11.04 20.02 4.29
CA ASP A 95 -11.58 19.23 5.39
C ASP A 95 -10.79 17.92 5.59
N ARG A 96 -11.02 17.25 6.72
CA ARG A 96 -10.29 16.03 7.10
C ARG A 96 -10.47 14.87 6.09
N TYR A 97 -11.59 14.86 5.37
CA TYR A 97 -12.00 13.85 4.40
C TYR A 97 -11.85 14.34 2.95
N ALA A 98 -11.30 15.54 2.75
CA ALA A 98 -10.96 16.04 1.43
C ALA A 98 -9.78 15.23 0.88
N SER A 99 -9.86 14.89 -0.41
CA SER A 99 -8.69 14.37 -1.12
C SER A 99 -7.71 15.48 -1.44
N MET A 100 -6.47 15.11 -1.73
CA MET A 100 -5.47 16.07 -2.18
C MET A 100 -5.64 16.39 -3.67
N CYS A 101 -5.29 17.60 -4.06
CA CYS A 101 -5.04 17.96 -5.45
C CYS A 101 -3.69 17.39 -5.87
N VAL A 102 -3.64 16.08 -6.13
CA VAL A 102 -2.40 15.35 -6.40
C VAL A 102 -1.64 15.76 -7.67
N SER A 103 -2.21 16.62 -8.52
CA SER A 103 -1.50 17.25 -9.65
C SER A 103 -0.84 18.59 -9.31
N CYS A 104 -0.98 19.08 -8.07
CA CYS A 104 -0.41 20.36 -7.63
C CYS A 104 1.10 20.24 -7.40
N PRO A 105 1.98 20.95 -8.15
CA PRO A 105 3.42 20.84 -7.96
C PRO A 105 3.90 21.36 -6.60
N ALA A 106 3.19 22.36 -6.04
CA ALA A 106 3.49 22.90 -4.71
C ALA A 106 3.18 21.88 -3.61
N LEU A 107 2.14 21.05 -3.78
CA LEU A 107 1.87 19.92 -2.88
C LEU A 107 3.06 18.94 -2.87
N HIS A 108 3.56 18.56 -4.05
CA HIS A 108 4.69 17.62 -4.15
C HIS A 108 5.93 18.18 -3.47
N GLN A 109 6.18 19.48 -3.64
CA GLN A 109 7.30 20.16 -3.01
C GLN A 109 7.16 20.13 -1.49
N GLN A 110 5.99 20.47 -0.94
CA GLN A 110 5.75 20.46 0.50
C GLN A 110 5.88 19.06 1.11
N ILE A 111 5.46 18.01 0.39
CA ILE A 111 5.68 16.62 0.82
C ILE A 111 7.17 16.33 1.01
N VAL A 112 7.99 16.71 0.01
CA VAL A 112 9.43 16.47 0.03
C VAL A 112 10.13 17.35 1.06
N ASP A 113 9.70 18.61 1.22
CA ASP A 113 10.23 19.52 2.24
C ASP A 113 9.94 18.99 3.65
N ASN A 114 8.72 18.55 3.95
CA ASN A 114 8.37 17.93 5.24
C ASN A 114 9.24 16.69 5.53
N TRP A 115 9.48 15.86 4.51
CA TRP A 115 10.35 14.69 4.64
C TRP A 115 11.81 15.08 4.86
N ARG A 116 12.34 16.04 4.10
CA ARG A 116 13.71 16.56 4.27
C ARG A 116 13.90 17.17 5.66
N ASP A 117 13.00 18.03 6.06
CA ASP A 117 13.09 18.84 7.29
C ASP A 117 12.84 17.99 8.54
N SER A 118 12.31 16.76 8.38
CA SER A 118 12.26 15.78 9.47
C SER A 118 13.64 15.31 9.94
N GLY A 119 14.69 15.48 9.11
CA GLY A 119 16.03 14.96 9.36
C GLY A 119 16.20 13.45 9.12
N TYR A 120 15.16 12.75 8.67
CA TYR A 120 15.15 11.30 8.46
C TYR A 120 15.08 10.90 6.96
N THR A 121 15.95 11.47 6.13
CA THR A 121 15.97 11.25 4.66
C THR A 121 16.43 9.85 4.23
N GLN A 122 16.89 9.02 5.16
CA GLN A 122 17.08 7.58 4.97
C GLN A 122 15.77 6.79 5.00
N LEU A 123 14.68 7.38 5.50
CA LEU A 123 13.35 6.76 5.54
C LEU A 123 12.55 7.10 4.27
N ALA A 124 11.48 6.36 4.03
CA ALA A 124 10.62 6.59 2.87
C ALA A 124 9.78 7.86 2.99
N VAL A 125 9.45 8.46 1.85
CA VAL A 125 8.46 9.54 1.74
C VAL A 125 7.06 8.93 1.77
N ASN A 126 6.14 9.52 2.53
CA ASN A 126 4.75 9.09 2.56
C ASN A 126 3.90 9.93 1.59
N ALA A 127 3.38 9.30 0.55
CA ALA A 127 2.45 9.89 -0.41
C ALA A 127 1.07 9.18 -0.39
N LYS A 128 0.77 8.44 0.68
CA LYS A 128 -0.50 7.73 0.82
C LYS A 128 -1.61 8.74 1.10
N GLU A 129 -2.59 8.79 0.18
CA GLU A 129 -3.81 9.59 0.32
C GLU A 129 -4.52 9.29 1.63
N ASN A 130 -5.39 10.20 2.09
CA ASN A 130 -6.37 9.92 3.14
C ASN A 130 -7.36 8.81 2.74
N ASP A 131 -8.22 8.39 3.67
CA ASP A 131 -9.37 7.52 3.37
C ASP A 131 -10.44 8.29 2.57
N ALA A 132 -10.06 8.73 1.37
CA ALA A 132 -10.84 9.55 0.46
C ALA A 132 -10.62 9.11 -0.99
N TYR A 133 -11.66 9.25 -1.79
CA TYR A 133 -11.58 9.09 -3.24
C TYR A 133 -10.74 10.22 -3.85
N GLY A 134 -10.06 9.99 -4.97
CA GLY A 134 -9.45 11.07 -5.74
C GLY A 134 -10.51 11.89 -6.48
N ARG A 135 -11.08 12.91 -5.84
CA ARG A 135 -12.24 13.65 -6.38
C ARG A 135 -11.90 15.01 -6.99
N CYS A 136 -10.67 15.48 -6.88
CA CYS A 136 -10.28 16.79 -7.40
C CYS A 136 -10.66 16.94 -8.89
N GLN A 137 -11.42 18.00 -9.20
CA GLN A 137 -11.95 18.33 -10.53
C GLN A 137 -11.17 19.44 -11.25
N CYS A 138 -10.02 19.87 -10.72
CA CYS A 138 -9.18 20.86 -11.38
C CYS A 138 -8.68 20.35 -12.74
N GLU A 139 -8.38 21.27 -13.65
CA GLU A 139 -7.97 20.93 -15.02
C GLU A 139 -6.71 20.06 -15.04
N ASN A 140 -5.75 20.35 -14.16
CA ASN A 140 -4.51 19.56 -14.05
C ASN A 140 -4.78 18.11 -13.62
N CYS A 141 -5.65 17.90 -12.62
CA CYS A 141 -6.01 16.55 -12.18
C CYS A 141 -6.77 15.79 -13.28
N LYS A 142 -7.69 16.45 -13.99
CA LYS A 142 -8.42 15.84 -15.11
C LYS A 142 -7.50 15.51 -16.28
N ALA A 143 -6.51 16.36 -16.57
CA ALA A 143 -5.49 16.10 -17.59
C ALA A 143 -4.56 14.94 -17.23
N TRP A 144 -4.48 14.60 -15.94
CA TRP A 144 -3.72 13.45 -15.46
C TRP A 144 -4.49 12.14 -15.47
N ASP A 145 -5.82 12.19 -15.54
CA ASP A 145 -6.67 10.99 -15.66
C ASP A 145 -6.29 10.18 -16.90
N GLY A 146 -6.39 8.85 -16.77
CA GLY A 146 -6.10 7.91 -17.84
C GLY A 146 -7.33 7.57 -18.68
N GLU A 147 -7.11 6.82 -19.75
CA GLU A 147 -8.18 6.30 -20.62
C GLU A 147 -8.98 5.15 -19.97
N ASP A 148 -8.44 4.52 -18.93
CA ASP A 148 -9.12 3.46 -18.20
C ASP A 148 -10.23 4.04 -17.32
N LEU A 149 -11.44 4.10 -17.87
CA LEU A 149 -12.63 4.66 -17.22
C LEU A 149 -13.46 3.60 -16.48
N ARG A 150 -12.91 2.40 -16.22
CA ARG A 150 -13.64 1.38 -15.46
C ARG A 150 -14.07 1.94 -14.10
N TRP A 151 -15.28 1.60 -13.68
CA TRP A 151 -15.71 1.90 -12.33
C TRP A 151 -15.01 0.93 -11.36
N PRO A 152 -14.53 1.40 -10.22
CA PRO A 152 -14.02 0.54 -9.16
C PRO A 152 -15.08 -0.47 -8.72
N THR A 153 -14.65 -1.51 -7.98
CA THR A 153 -15.54 -2.56 -7.48
C THR A 153 -16.64 -2.00 -6.55
N VAL A 154 -17.59 -2.85 -6.18
CA VAL A 154 -18.91 -2.47 -5.60
C VAL A 154 -18.83 -1.41 -4.50
N TYR A 155 -17.83 -1.44 -3.61
CA TYR A 155 -17.67 -0.51 -2.49
C TYR A 155 -17.21 0.91 -2.88
N TYR A 156 -16.58 1.07 -4.04
CA TYR A 156 -15.97 2.32 -4.49
C TYR A 156 -16.54 2.86 -5.81
N SER A 157 -17.70 2.33 -6.21
CA SER A 157 -18.42 2.65 -7.45
C SER A 157 -18.94 4.09 -7.54
N SER A 158 -18.74 4.93 -6.52
CA SER A 158 -19.21 6.32 -6.52
C SER A 158 -18.37 7.27 -7.38
N TYR A 159 -17.14 6.90 -7.73
CA TYR A 159 -16.25 7.74 -8.55
C TYR A 159 -15.53 6.91 -9.61
N ARG A 160 -15.32 7.50 -10.80
CA ARG A 160 -14.56 6.87 -11.88
C ARG A 160 -13.12 6.62 -11.46
N ASN A 161 -12.47 5.67 -12.12
CA ASN A 161 -11.05 5.39 -11.94
C ASN A 161 -10.16 6.62 -12.19
N VAL A 162 -9.19 6.82 -11.32
CA VAL A 162 -8.14 7.84 -11.38
C VAL A 162 -6.76 7.25 -11.04
N GLY A 163 -6.55 5.94 -11.25
CA GLY A 163 -5.29 5.25 -10.98
C GLY A 163 -4.09 5.85 -11.70
N GLU A 164 -4.26 6.23 -12.98
CA GLU A 164 -3.23 6.93 -13.78
C GLU A 164 -2.77 8.24 -13.12
N ARG A 165 -3.72 9.01 -12.57
CA ARG A 165 -3.46 10.27 -11.87
C ARG A 165 -2.59 10.05 -10.63
N TYR A 166 -2.90 9.02 -9.83
CA TYR A 166 -2.11 8.72 -8.63
C TYR A 166 -0.73 8.14 -8.97
N ALA A 167 -0.61 7.36 -10.04
CA ALA A 167 0.69 6.92 -10.52
C ALA A 167 1.59 8.11 -10.89
N LYS A 168 1.08 9.08 -11.66
CA LYS A 168 1.81 10.33 -11.99
C LYS A 168 2.22 11.10 -10.74
N PHE A 169 1.34 11.16 -9.74
CA PHE A 169 1.64 11.78 -8.46
C PHE A 169 2.80 11.10 -7.73
N TYR A 170 2.76 9.77 -7.60
CA TYR A 170 3.82 9.03 -6.93
C TYR A 170 5.17 9.19 -7.65
N GLN A 171 5.14 9.18 -8.98
CA GLN A 171 6.32 9.42 -9.81
C GLN A 171 6.87 10.84 -9.60
N ALA A 172 6.02 11.88 -9.62
CA ALA A 172 6.44 13.26 -9.42
C ALA A 172 7.06 13.51 -8.03
N VAL A 173 6.50 12.90 -6.98
CA VAL A 173 7.07 12.96 -5.63
C VAL A 173 8.42 12.24 -5.58
N TRP A 174 8.54 11.06 -6.20
CA TRP A 174 9.79 10.32 -6.27
C TRP A 174 10.88 11.08 -7.06
N GLU A 175 10.54 11.69 -8.19
CA GLU A 175 11.48 12.49 -8.98
C GLU A 175 12.06 13.64 -8.16
N LYS A 176 11.22 14.35 -7.39
CA LYS A 176 11.69 15.42 -6.49
C LYS A 176 12.53 14.89 -5.34
N ALA A 177 12.07 13.84 -4.65
CA ALA A 177 12.79 13.28 -3.50
C ALA A 177 14.13 12.63 -3.90
N SER A 178 14.19 12.02 -5.09
CA SER A 178 15.39 11.33 -5.59
C SER A 178 16.55 12.27 -5.90
N GLN A 179 16.27 13.57 -6.14
CA GLN A 179 17.30 14.60 -6.25
C GLN A 179 18.05 14.83 -4.92
N ILE A 180 17.43 14.52 -3.79
CA ILE A 180 18.02 14.65 -2.45
C ILE A 180 18.65 13.32 -2.02
N ASN A 181 17.92 12.21 -2.20
CA ASN A 181 18.43 10.86 -1.94
C ASN A 181 18.06 9.93 -3.11
N PRO A 182 19.02 9.56 -3.99
CA PRO A 182 18.76 8.70 -5.14
C PRO A 182 18.21 7.30 -4.78
N GLN A 183 18.39 6.84 -3.55
CA GLN A 183 17.87 5.56 -3.06
C GLN A 183 16.53 5.69 -2.32
N VAL A 184 15.94 6.90 -2.27
CA VAL A 184 14.69 7.15 -1.54
C VAL A 184 13.57 6.28 -2.08
N LYS A 185 12.78 5.74 -1.16
CA LYS A 185 11.52 5.05 -1.45
C LYS A 185 10.35 5.99 -1.25
N VAL A 186 9.32 5.89 -2.08
CA VAL A 186 8.05 6.63 -1.92
C VAL A 186 6.92 5.63 -1.74
N GLY A 187 6.15 5.76 -0.66
CA GLY A 187 4.98 4.91 -0.42
C GLY A 187 3.71 5.55 -0.94
N GLY A 188 2.95 4.80 -1.74
CA GLY A 188 1.60 5.16 -2.20
C GLY A 188 0.62 4.01 -1.97
N TYR A 189 -0.65 4.26 -2.28
CA TYR A 189 -1.70 3.23 -2.26
C TYR A 189 -2.32 3.03 -3.65
N ALA A 190 -2.72 1.80 -3.91
CA ALA A 190 -3.73 1.45 -4.89
C ALA A 190 -5.01 1.14 -4.10
N TYR A 191 -5.91 2.13 -4.01
CA TYR A 191 -7.05 2.10 -3.12
C TYR A 191 -8.23 2.87 -3.70
N MET A 192 -9.45 2.64 -3.20
CA MET A 192 -10.68 3.31 -3.64
C MET A 192 -10.82 3.39 -5.17
N ASN A 193 -11.00 4.60 -5.71
CA ASN A 193 -11.10 4.84 -7.14
C ASN A 193 -9.74 5.03 -7.85
N TYR A 194 -8.63 4.79 -7.17
CA TYR A 194 -7.28 4.75 -7.75
C TYR A 194 -6.62 3.39 -7.54
N VAL A 195 -7.44 2.33 -7.40
CA VAL A 195 -6.99 0.95 -7.20
C VAL A 195 -6.39 0.33 -8.47
N TYR A 196 -6.89 0.71 -9.65
CA TYR A 196 -6.43 0.17 -10.91
C TYR A 196 -5.07 0.72 -11.30
N ALA A 197 -4.22 -0.13 -11.88
CA ALA A 197 -2.89 0.23 -12.31
C ALA A 197 -2.91 1.27 -13.44
N PRO A 198 -1.88 2.13 -13.55
CA PRO A 198 -1.72 3.00 -14.71
C PRO A 198 -1.52 2.16 -15.98
N ARG A 199 -1.97 2.68 -17.12
CA ARG A 199 -1.77 2.08 -18.44
C ARG A 199 -0.58 2.68 -19.18
N HIS A 200 -0.25 3.94 -18.90
CA HIS A 200 0.83 4.64 -19.59
C HIS A 200 1.99 5.05 -18.67
N THR A 201 1.70 5.47 -17.44
CA THR A 201 2.72 5.95 -16.51
C THR A 201 3.66 4.82 -16.11
N LYS A 202 4.95 5.05 -16.35
CA LYS A 202 6.04 4.20 -15.85
C LYS A 202 6.55 4.74 -14.53
N LEU A 203 6.67 3.84 -13.56
CA LEU A 203 7.07 4.12 -12.19
C LEU A 203 8.47 3.59 -11.94
N ASN A 204 9.20 4.28 -11.06
CA ASN A 204 10.45 3.75 -10.55
C ASN A 204 10.19 2.60 -9.55
N LYS A 205 11.08 1.60 -9.53
CA LYS A 205 11.03 0.48 -8.57
C LYS A 205 11.04 0.89 -7.09
N ASN A 206 11.56 2.08 -6.78
CA ASN A 206 11.56 2.61 -5.43
C ASN A 206 10.20 3.22 -5.02
N ILE A 207 9.21 3.24 -5.92
CA ILE A 207 7.83 3.54 -5.58
C ILE A 207 7.17 2.26 -5.09
N LEU A 208 6.77 2.28 -3.81
CA LEU A 208 6.16 1.16 -3.11
C LEU A 208 4.65 1.36 -3.06
N VAL A 209 3.91 0.54 -3.81
CA VAL A 209 2.45 0.60 -3.85
C VAL A 209 1.87 -0.43 -2.89
N GLY A 210 1.18 0.06 -1.86
CA GLY A 210 0.32 -0.78 -1.02
C GLY A 210 -1.01 -1.00 -1.71
N PHE A 211 -1.34 -2.23 -2.07
CA PHE A 211 -2.63 -2.55 -2.68
C PHE A 211 -3.63 -2.89 -1.59
N VAL A 212 -4.67 -2.08 -1.53
CA VAL A 212 -5.73 -2.18 -0.54
C VAL A 212 -6.99 -2.47 -1.34
N ASP A 213 -7.23 -3.74 -1.63
CA ASP A 213 -8.45 -4.14 -2.31
C ASP A 213 -9.58 -4.29 -1.30
N ASP A 214 -10.63 -3.50 -1.49
CA ASP A 214 -11.87 -3.70 -0.76
C ASP A 214 -12.73 -4.67 -1.57
N LEU A 215 -12.31 -5.93 -1.53
CA LEU A 215 -13.04 -7.02 -2.15
C LEU A 215 -13.61 -7.93 -1.07
N PRO A 216 -14.92 -8.23 -1.12
CA PRO A 216 -15.56 -9.05 -0.10
C PRO A 216 -14.97 -10.46 -0.13
N PHE A 217 -14.77 -11.04 1.06
CA PHE A 217 -14.41 -12.44 1.23
C PHE A 217 -15.68 -13.28 1.53
N PRO A 218 -15.83 -14.50 0.96
CA PRO A 218 -14.92 -15.13 0.00
C PRO A 218 -14.96 -14.45 -1.37
N ARG A 219 -13.78 -14.35 -2.02
CA ARG A 219 -13.70 -13.81 -3.38
C ARG A 219 -14.25 -14.83 -4.36
N THR A 220 -14.97 -14.37 -5.37
CA THR A 220 -15.25 -15.20 -6.55
C THR A 220 -13.97 -15.34 -7.38
N LYS A 221 -13.89 -16.40 -8.20
CA LYS A 221 -12.76 -16.54 -9.14
C LYS A 221 -12.55 -15.30 -10.01
N ALA A 222 -13.62 -14.68 -10.49
CA ALA A 222 -13.53 -13.47 -11.30
C ALA A 222 -12.92 -12.29 -10.55
N TYR A 223 -13.24 -12.13 -9.26
CA TYR A 223 -12.61 -11.10 -8.42
C TYR A 223 -11.15 -11.39 -8.14
N GLN A 224 -10.79 -12.66 -7.90
CA GLN A 224 -9.39 -13.03 -7.72
C GLN A 224 -8.58 -12.79 -9.01
N ASP A 225 -9.10 -13.19 -10.17
CA ASP A 225 -8.43 -12.97 -11.46
C ASP A 225 -8.23 -11.47 -11.74
N LEU A 226 -9.20 -10.62 -11.35
CA LEU A 226 -9.06 -9.16 -11.42
C LEU A 226 -7.95 -8.63 -10.52
N VAL A 227 -7.89 -9.09 -9.26
CA VAL A 227 -6.83 -8.72 -8.31
C VAL A 227 -5.47 -9.09 -8.87
N ASP A 228 -5.27 -10.35 -9.26
CA ASP A 228 -3.98 -10.82 -9.75
C ASP A 228 -3.55 -10.06 -11.01
N ALA A 229 -4.49 -9.73 -11.90
CA ALA A 229 -4.23 -8.91 -13.08
C ALA A 229 -3.79 -7.49 -12.71
N GLU A 230 -4.42 -6.86 -11.72
CA GLU A 230 -4.07 -5.49 -11.31
C GLU A 230 -2.76 -5.45 -10.49
N ILE A 231 -2.49 -6.45 -9.65
CA ILE A 231 -1.17 -6.62 -9.00
C ILE A 231 -0.08 -6.72 -10.06
N LYS A 232 -0.28 -7.58 -11.06
CA LYS A 232 0.65 -7.74 -12.18
C LYS A 232 0.82 -6.42 -12.94
N ALA A 233 -0.26 -5.73 -13.26
CA ALA A 233 -0.23 -4.46 -13.99
C ALA A 233 0.51 -3.35 -13.21
N TRP A 234 0.33 -3.28 -11.89
CA TRP A 234 1.13 -2.39 -11.04
C TRP A 234 2.62 -2.73 -11.09
N GLY A 235 2.98 -4.03 -11.07
CA GLY A 235 4.36 -4.46 -11.28
C GLY A 235 4.91 -4.07 -12.67
N GLU A 236 4.12 -4.20 -13.73
CA GLU A 236 4.50 -3.84 -15.11
C GLU A 236 4.60 -2.32 -15.36
N SER A 237 4.00 -1.52 -14.48
CA SER A 237 4.27 -0.08 -14.43
C SER A 237 5.71 0.22 -13.98
N GLY A 238 6.33 -0.70 -13.23
CA GLY A 238 7.68 -0.58 -12.66
C GLY A 238 7.71 -0.37 -11.15
N ALA A 239 6.56 -0.20 -10.49
CA ALA A 239 6.47 -0.10 -9.04
C ALA A 239 6.80 -1.41 -8.33
N SER A 240 7.30 -1.31 -7.09
CA SER A 240 7.41 -2.45 -6.18
C SER A 240 6.16 -2.53 -5.30
N PHE A 241 5.84 -3.74 -4.85
CA PHE A 241 4.53 -4.02 -4.27
C PHE A 241 4.61 -4.34 -2.78
N ILE A 242 3.70 -3.76 -1.99
CA ILE A 242 3.45 -4.14 -0.60
C ILE A 242 2.06 -4.79 -0.54
N PRO A 243 1.96 -6.13 -0.54
CA PRO A 243 0.67 -6.78 -0.46
C PRO A 243 0.03 -6.51 0.91
N ALA A 244 -1.27 -6.20 0.93
CA ALA A 244 -2.06 -6.28 2.14
C ALA A 244 -2.20 -7.75 2.61
N PRO A 245 -2.33 -8.01 3.93
CA PRO A 245 -2.36 -9.37 4.46
C PRO A 245 -3.45 -10.26 3.85
N GLU A 246 -4.58 -9.69 3.44
CA GLU A 246 -5.75 -10.40 2.90
C GLU A 246 -5.47 -11.03 1.52
N LEU A 247 -4.56 -10.44 0.73
CA LEU A 247 -4.20 -10.91 -0.62
C LEU A 247 -3.37 -12.20 -0.61
N LEU A 248 -2.65 -12.47 0.48
CA LEU A 248 -1.72 -13.58 0.57
C LEU A 248 -2.42 -14.92 0.88
N PHE A 249 -3.74 -14.93 1.10
CA PHE A 249 -4.44 -16.14 1.52
C PHE A 249 -4.48 -17.22 0.42
N GLU A 250 -4.68 -16.86 -0.85
CA GLU A 250 -4.75 -17.84 -1.95
C GLU A 250 -3.39 -18.12 -2.61
N GLN A 251 -2.52 -17.12 -2.78
CA GLN A 251 -1.21 -17.35 -3.40
C GLN A 251 -0.30 -18.27 -2.53
N LEU A 252 -0.53 -18.32 -1.21
CA LEU A 252 0.13 -19.28 -0.32
C LEU A 252 -0.45 -20.71 -0.41
N CYS A 253 -1.70 -20.87 -0.84
CA CYS A 253 -2.26 -22.19 -1.14
C CYS A 253 -1.63 -22.78 -2.41
N HIS A 254 -1.31 -21.95 -3.40
CA HIS A 254 -0.68 -22.39 -4.65
C HIS A 254 0.84 -22.64 -4.54
N ALA A 255 1.52 -22.08 -3.52
CA ALA A 255 2.93 -22.33 -3.24
C ALA A 255 3.21 -23.69 -2.54
N GLY A 256 2.25 -24.63 -2.57
CA GLY A 256 2.46 -26.01 -2.14
C GLY A 256 2.25 -26.29 -0.64
N ILE A 257 1.49 -25.46 0.07
CA ILE A 257 1.02 -25.81 1.42
C ILE A 257 -0.42 -26.31 1.30
N ILE A 258 -0.53 -27.63 1.11
CA ILE A 258 -1.77 -28.38 1.21
C ILE A 258 -2.36 -28.15 2.61
N LEU A 259 -3.41 -27.35 2.71
CA LEU A 259 -4.41 -27.53 3.75
C LEU A 259 -5.55 -28.33 3.09
N GLN A 260 -5.56 -29.64 3.33
CA GLN A 260 -6.68 -30.47 2.93
C GLN A 260 -7.97 -29.87 3.52
N PRO A 261 -9.06 -29.75 2.74
CA PRO A 261 -10.36 -29.44 3.31
C PRO A 261 -10.81 -30.68 4.09
N VAL A 262 -10.95 -30.56 5.41
CA VAL A 262 -11.71 -31.53 6.19
C VAL A 262 -13.17 -31.10 6.08
N CYS A 263 -13.86 -31.60 5.07
CA CYS A 263 -15.31 -31.70 5.11
C CYS A 263 -15.67 -32.95 5.91
N SER A 264 -16.55 -32.79 6.89
CA SER A 264 -17.51 -33.82 7.28
C SER A 264 -18.57 -33.98 6.20
#